data_AF-A0A819KIN4-F1
#
_entry.id   AF-A0A819KIN4-F1
#
_cell.length_a   1.000
_cell.length_b   1.000
_cell.length_c   1.000
_cell.angle_alpha   90.00
_cell.angle_beta   90.00
_cell.angle_gamma   90.00
#
_symmetry.space_group_name_H-M   'P 1'
#
loop_
_entity.id
_entity.type
_entity.pdbx_description
1 polymer ?
#
loop_
_entity_poly.entity_id
_entity_poly.type
_entity_poly.pdbx_seq_one_letter_code
_entity_poly.pdbx_strand_id
1 'polypeptide(L)'
;MMRQKNGRLLTRICVILFVIFILLFSVTDVRNLLSFKTNFNFALWSIKQEHAFQCPIRGDKWIVVTTINYPTSSIHKFLNLTTNWNLIVIADKKTPNDWPSQLSQYASRLFFLSIQQQNSLDFRILRYLPYGSYARKNLGYLLAIQCGAQIIFESDDDNLL
;
A
#
# COMPACT_ATOMS: atom_id res chain seq x y z
N MET A 1 -63.25 -38.98 5.99
CA MET A 1 -62.08 -38.57 6.81
C MET A 1 -60.75 -39.14 6.25
N MET A 2 -60.47 -38.98 4.94
CA MET A 2 -59.26 -39.56 4.29
C MET A 2 -58.38 -38.57 3.50
N ARG A 3 -58.80 -37.29 3.36
CA ARG A 3 -58.10 -36.32 2.49
C ARG A 3 -56.91 -35.60 3.16
N GLN A 4 -56.82 -35.61 4.49
CA GLN A 4 -55.83 -34.83 5.25
C GLN A 4 -54.49 -35.57 5.47
N LYS A 5 -54.48 -36.91 5.42
CA LYS A 5 -53.25 -37.73 5.58
C LYS A 5 -52.33 -37.62 4.36
N ASN A 6 -52.88 -37.53 3.16
CA ASN A 6 -52.10 -37.51 1.91
C ASN A 6 -51.33 -36.20 1.72
N GLY A 7 -51.87 -35.07 2.20
CA GLY A 7 -51.18 -33.76 2.11
C GLY A 7 -49.92 -33.68 2.98
N ARG A 8 -49.93 -34.30 4.17
CA ARG A 8 -48.74 -34.36 5.05
C ARG A 8 -47.67 -35.34 4.55
N LEU A 9 -48.06 -36.36 3.80
CA LEU A 9 -47.14 -37.28 3.15
C LEU A 9 -46.47 -36.60 1.96
N LEU A 10 -47.23 -35.85 1.16
CA LEU A 10 -46.72 -35.13 0.00
C LEU A 10 -45.71 -34.05 0.40
N THR A 11 -45.98 -33.27 1.45
CA THR A 11 -45.02 -32.26 1.94
C THR A 11 -43.73 -32.88 2.45
N ARG A 12 -43.79 -34.04 3.12
CA ARG A 12 -42.58 -34.78 3.54
C ARG A 12 -41.77 -35.27 2.35
N ILE A 13 -42.42 -35.78 1.31
CA ILE A 13 -41.77 -36.21 0.08
C ILE A 13 -41.10 -35.01 -0.62
N CYS A 14 -41.78 -33.87 -0.73
CA CYS A 14 -41.21 -32.66 -1.33
C CYS A 14 -39.99 -32.14 -0.57
N VAL A 15 -40.00 -32.15 0.77
CA VAL A 15 -38.85 -31.74 1.58
C VAL A 15 -37.67 -32.69 1.40
N ILE A 16 -37.92 -34.01 1.38
CA ILE A 16 -36.86 -35.00 1.15
C ILE A 16 -36.24 -34.83 -0.24
N LEU A 17 -37.07 -34.66 -1.28
CA LEU A 17 -36.59 -34.42 -2.65
C LEU A 17 -35.79 -33.12 -2.76
N PHE A 18 -36.18 -32.06 -2.05
CA PHE A 18 -35.46 -30.78 -2.02
C PHE A 18 -34.10 -30.91 -1.31
N VAL A 19 -34.03 -31.64 -0.20
CA VAL A 19 -32.76 -31.92 0.50
C VAL A 19 -31.84 -32.79 -0.37
N ILE A 20 -32.37 -33.82 -1.03
CA ILE A 20 -31.60 -34.64 -1.97
C ILE A 20 -31.08 -33.79 -3.14
N PHE A 21 -31.89 -32.88 -3.68
CA PHE A 21 -31.47 -31.96 -4.73
C PHE A 21 -30.30 -31.06 -4.28
N ILE A 22 -30.37 -30.49 -3.07
CA ILE A 22 -29.27 -29.68 -2.49
C ILE A 22 -28.00 -30.51 -2.31
N LEU A 23 -28.13 -31.75 -1.82
CA LEU A 23 -26.98 -32.63 -1.60
C LEU A 23 -26.35 -33.11 -2.92
N LEU A 24 -27.16 -33.35 -3.95
CA LEU A 24 -26.66 -33.72 -5.27
C LEU A 24 -25.99 -32.52 -5.96
N PHE A 25 -26.58 -31.33 -5.91
CA PHE A 25 -26.00 -30.13 -6.55
C PHE A 25 -24.80 -29.56 -5.81
N SER A 26 -24.76 -29.56 -4.47
CA SER A 26 -23.62 -28.98 -3.74
C SER A 26 -22.35 -29.84 -3.85
N VAL A 27 -22.49 -31.16 -4.01
CA VAL A 27 -21.34 -32.08 -4.03
C VAL A 27 -20.74 -32.22 -5.43
N THR A 28 -21.55 -32.15 -6.50
CA THR A 28 -21.03 -32.22 -7.87
C THR A 28 -20.39 -30.92 -8.34
N ASP A 29 -20.92 -29.77 -7.91
CA ASP A 29 -20.40 -28.46 -8.34
C ASP A 29 -19.08 -28.11 -7.62
N VAL A 30 -18.97 -28.42 -6.32
CA VAL A 30 -17.71 -28.19 -5.56
C VAL A 30 -16.58 -29.09 -6.05
N ARG A 31 -16.84 -30.35 -6.43
CA ARG A 31 -15.80 -31.24 -6.97
C ARG A 31 -15.32 -30.80 -8.36
N ASN A 32 -16.23 -30.31 -9.21
CA ASN A 32 -15.86 -29.77 -10.53
C ASN A 32 -15.17 -28.39 -10.42
N LEU A 33 -15.53 -27.58 -9.42
CA LEU A 33 -14.85 -26.31 -9.11
C LEU A 33 -13.43 -26.54 -8.56
N LEU A 34 -13.24 -27.62 -7.79
CA LEU A 34 -11.94 -28.03 -7.25
C LEU A 34 -11.08 -28.77 -8.28
N SER A 35 -11.67 -29.55 -9.18
CA SER A 35 -10.92 -30.21 -10.28
C SER A 35 -10.51 -29.24 -11.39
N PHE A 36 -11.19 -28.09 -11.52
CA PHE A 36 -10.83 -27.05 -12.50
C PHE A 36 -9.68 -26.14 -12.03
N LYS A 37 -9.14 -26.34 -10.81
CA LYS A 37 -8.10 -25.45 -10.25
C LYS A 37 -6.71 -26.07 -10.07
N THR A 38 -6.40 -27.18 -10.73
CA THR A 38 -5.06 -27.80 -10.67
C THR A 38 -4.47 -28.00 -12.07
N ASN A 39 -4.24 -26.89 -12.77
CA ASN A 39 -3.22 -26.77 -13.82
C ASN A 39 -2.77 -25.31 -13.97
N PHE A 40 -2.78 -24.55 -12.87
CA PHE A 40 -2.00 -23.32 -12.80
C PHE A 40 -0.62 -23.72 -12.29
N ASN A 41 0.41 -23.48 -13.10
CA ASN A 41 1.81 -23.71 -12.75
C ASN A 41 2.18 -22.94 -11.46
N PHE A 42 1.93 -23.56 -10.31
CA PHE A 42 2.24 -23.03 -8.99
C PHE A 42 3.76 -22.99 -8.74
N ALA A 43 4.54 -23.69 -9.58
CA ALA A 43 6.00 -23.73 -9.53
C ALA A 43 6.70 -22.51 -10.17
N LEU A 44 5.99 -21.65 -10.91
CA LEU A 44 6.58 -20.45 -11.54
C LEU A 44 6.19 -19.13 -10.85
N TRP A 45 5.27 -19.15 -9.88
CA TRP A 45 4.83 -17.95 -9.15
C TRP A 45 5.61 -17.71 -7.85
N SER A 46 6.55 -18.60 -7.50
CA SER A 46 7.30 -18.49 -6.24
C SER A 46 8.70 -17.86 -6.37
N ILE A 47 9.10 -17.40 -7.57
CA ILE A 47 10.41 -16.78 -7.81
C ILE A 47 10.22 -15.35 -8.33
N LYS A 48 9.73 -14.48 -7.44
CA LYS A 48 10.03 -13.05 -7.38
C LYS A 48 9.52 -12.53 -6.05
N GLN A 49 10.22 -12.87 -4.97
CA GLN A 49 10.15 -12.09 -3.74
C GLN A 49 10.90 -10.77 -4.01
N GLU A 50 10.30 -9.88 -4.79
CA GLU A 50 10.65 -8.45 -4.73
C GLU A 50 10.22 -8.00 -3.33
N HIS A 51 11.20 -7.74 -2.45
CA HIS A 51 10.91 -7.25 -1.11
C HIS A 51 10.12 -5.94 -1.23
N ALA A 52 8.81 -6.02 -1.00
CA ALA A 52 7.93 -4.86 -1.04
C ALA A 52 8.45 -3.80 -0.06
N PHE A 53 8.46 -2.53 -0.49
CA PHE A 53 8.87 -1.42 0.37
C PHE A 53 8.08 -1.43 1.69
N GLN A 54 8.80 -1.46 2.81
CA GLN A 54 8.21 -1.39 4.13
C GLN A 54 8.25 0.05 4.64
N CYS A 55 7.09 0.54 5.07
CA CYS A 55 6.98 1.88 5.63
C CYS A 55 7.70 2.00 6.98
N PRO A 56 8.74 2.85 7.08
CA PRO A 56 9.45 3.06 8.34
C PRO A 56 8.60 3.84 9.35
N ILE A 57 7.69 4.68 8.85
CA ILE A 57 6.81 5.54 9.63
C ILE A 57 5.40 5.39 9.03
N ARG A 58 4.38 5.29 9.90
CA ARG A 58 2.97 5.23 9.51
C ARG A 58 2.26 6.52 9.96
N GLY A 59 1.27 6.97 9.20
CA GLY A 59 0.43 8.09 9.60
C GLY A 59 -0.48 8.58 8.49
N ASP A 60 -1.51 9.34 8.86
CA ASP A 60 -2.55 9.88 7.98
C ASP A 60 -2.18 11.21 7.33
N LYS A 61 -1.26 11.99 7.95
CA LYS A 61 -0.87 13.32 7.48
C LYS A 61 0.61 13.39 7.14
N TRP A 62 0.91 13.76 5.90
CA TRP A 62 2.27 13.80 5.36
C TRP A 62 2.60 15.12 4.69
N ILE A 63 3.79 15.64 4.96
CA ILE A 63 4.40 16.73 4.21
C ILE A 63 5.43 16.11 3.28
N VAL A 64 5.40 16.46 1.99
CA VAL A 64 6.31 15.94 0.97
C VAL A 64 7.16 17.06 0.42
N VAL A 65 8.48 16.88 0.52
CA VAL A 65 9.48 17.88 0.10
C VAL A 65 10.59 17.20 -0.70
N THR A 66 11.17 17.91 -1.65
CA THR A 66 12.45 17.57 -2.28
C THR A 66 13.51 18.55 -1.79
N THR A 67 14.77 18.14 -1.72
CA THR A 67 15.85 19.05 -1.30
C THR A 67 17.11 18.87 -2.14
N ILE A 68 17.83 19.96 -2.36
CA ILE A 68 19.22 19.97 -2.82
C ILE A 68 20.16 20.61 -1.78
N ASN A 69 19.63 20.99 -0.63
CA ASN A 69 20.28 21.81 0.39
C ASN A 69 20.51 21.01 1.67
N TYR A 70 21.27 21.57 2.62
CA TYR A 70 21.18 21.17 4.03
C TYR A 70 19.77 21.47 4.58
N PRO A 71 19.37 20.87 5.72
CA PRO A 71 18.09 21.19 6.34
C PRO A 71 17.88 22.70 6.48
N THR A 72 16.86 23.21 5.83
CA THR A 72 16.54 24.64 5.83
C THR A 72 15.64 25.00 7.00
N SER A 73 15.46 26.30 7.23
CA SER A 73 14.49 26.78 8.21
C SER A 73 13.06 26.31 7.92
N SER A 74 12.67 26.11 6.65
CA SER A 74 11.38 25.52 6.27
C SER A 74 11.24 24.07 6.77
N ILE A 75 12.29 23.25 6.61
CA ILE A 75 12.32 21.88 7.17
C ILE A 75 12.14 21.93 8.68
N HIS A 76 12.86 22.80 9.39
CA HIS A 76 12.70 22.96 10.84
C HIS A 76 11.29 23.43 11.23
N LYS A 77 10.67 24.34 10.46
CA LYS A 77 9.28 24.78 10.68
C LYS A 77 8.30 23.61 10.54
N PHE A 78 8.39 22.82 9.48
CA PHE A 78 7.59 21.61 9.31
C PHE A 78 7.80 20.63 10.46
N LEU A 79 9.03 20.55 10.96
CA LEU A 79 9.35 19.68 12.07
C LEU A 79 8.87 20.21 13.45
N ASN A 80 8.53 21.49 13.55
CA ASN A 80 8.07 22.11 14.79
C ASN A 80 6.56 22.41 14.78
N LEU A 81 5.81 21.94 13.78
CA LEU A 81 4.36 22.05 13.76
C LEU A 81 3.76 21.40 15.01
N THR A 82 2.79 22.09 15.62
CA THR A 82 2.07 21.58 16.81
C THR A 82 1.16 20.40 16.48
N THR A 83 0.79 20.25 15.20
CA THR A 83 0.07 19.09 14.70
C THR A 83 1.04 18.01 14.24
N ASN A 84 0.75 16.74 14.54
CA ASN A 84 1.60 15.63 14.17
C ASN A 84 1.52 15.36 12.65
N TRP A 85 2.43 15.97 11.90
CA TRP A 85 2.70 15.64 10.51
C TRP A 85 3.99 14.83 10.39
N ASN A 86 3.91 13.75 9.62
CA ASN A 86 5.10 13.08 9.13
C ASN A 86 5.70 13.91 7.98
N LEU A 87 7.01 13.93 7.88
CA LEU A 87 7.73 14.63 6.81
C LEU A 87 8.51 13.59 6.02
N ILE A 88 8.29 13.53 4.70
CA ILE A 88 9.15 12.79 3.79
C ILE A 88 9.98 13.76 2.95
N VAL A 89 11.28 13.53 2.92
CA VAL A 89 12.26 14.33 2.16
C VAL A 89 12.90 13.45 1.10
N ILE A 90 12.68 13.82 -0.16
CA ILE A 90 13.23 13.14 -1.32
C ILE A 90 14.51 13.87 -1.76
N ALA A 91 15.66 13.23 -1.56
CA ALA A 91 16.95 13.80 -1.94
C ALA A 91 17.14 13.86 -3.46
N ASP A 92 18.02 14.76 -3.90
CA ASP A 92 18.54 14.83 -5.26
C ASP A 92 20.08 14.89 -5.24
N LYS A 93 20.73 15.02 -6.40
CA LYS A 93 22.19 14.85 -6.58
C LYS A 93 23.04 15.82 -5.76
N LYS A 94 22.48 16.99 -5.46
CA LYS A 94 23.16 18.06 -4.73
C LYS A 94 22.92 17.98 -3.22
N THR A 95 21.99 17.14 -2.76
CA THR A 95 21.72 16.98 -1.32
C THR A 95 22.99 16.49 -0.61
N PRO A 96 23.39 17.12 0.51
CA PRO A 96 24.52 16.66 1.30
C PRO A 96 24.36 15.22 1.80
N ASN A 97 25.43 14.43 1.75
CA ASN A 97 25.39 13.02 2.14
C ASN A 97 25.14 12.81 3.64
N ASP A 98 25.54 13.78 4.47
CA ASP A 98 25.36 13.79 5.93
C ASP A 98 24.03 14.41 6.37
N TRP A 99 23.15 14.77 5.42
CA TRP A 99 21.83 15.34 5.71
C TRP A 99 21.02 14.53 6.76
N PRO A 100 20.96 13.18 6.71
CA PRO A 100 20.20 12.41 7.71
C PRO A 100 20.71 12.59 9.15
N SER A 101 22.03 12.74 9.34
CA SER A 101 22.60 12.91 10.67
C SER A 101 22.25 14.26 11.31
N GLN A 102 22.01 15.30 10.49
CA GLN A 102 21.67 16.64 10.95
C GLN A 102 20.33 16.72 11.70
N LEU A 103 19.43 15.75 11.47
CA LEU A 103 18.07 15.73 12.03
C LEU A 103 17.70 14.39 12.66
N SER A 104 18.69 13.63 13.13
CA SER A 104 18.49 12.29 13.69
C SER A 104 17.49 12.26 14.87
N GLN A 105 17.38 13.34 15.65
CA GLN A 105 16.38 13.43 16.73
C GLN A 105 14.91 13.37 16.22
N TYR A 106 14.65 13.58 14.93
CA TYR A 106 13.32 13.55 14.34
C TYR A 106 12.96 12.23 13.66
N ALA A 107 13.78 11.18 13.81
CA ALA A 107 13.60 9.89 13.12
C ALA A 107 12.22 9.22 13.32
N SER A 108 11.48 9.59 14.37
CA SER A 108 10.12 9.08 14.62
C SER A 108 9.06 9.58 13.64
N ARG A 109 9.30 10.72 12.97
CA ARG A 109 8.35 11.30 11.99
C ARG A 109 8.99 11.90 10.74
N LEU A 110 10.32 11.92 10.66
CA LEU A 110 11.07 12.33 9.47
C LEU A 110 11.57 11.09 8.71
N PHE A 111 11.13 10.95 7.47
CA PHE A 111 11.62 9.95 6.55
C PHE A 111 12.45 10.61 5.44
N PHE A 112 13.77 10.47 5.51
CA PHE A 112 14.66 10.90 4.43
C PHE A 112 14.93 9.75 3.47
N LEU A 113 14.88 10.04 2.16
CA LEU A 113 15.12 9.06 1.11
C LEU A 113 16.25 9.52 0.18
N SER A 114 17.44 8.94 0.37
CA SER A 114 18.62 9.20 -0.45
C SER A 114 18.44 8.66 -1.88
N ILE A 115 19.21 9.17 -2.84
CA ILE A 115 19.20 8.63 -4.21
C ILE A 115 19.47 7.13 -4.24
N GLN A 116 20.40 6.64 -3.43
CA GLN A 116 20.72 5.22 -3.36
C GLN A 116 19.50 4.40 -2.91
N GLN A 117 18.79 4.88 -1.88
CA GLN A 117 17.56 4.24 -1.41
C GLN A 117 16.46 4.30 -2.49
N GLN A 118 16.29 5.44 -3.17
CA GLN A 118 15.34 5.57 -4.28
C GLN A 118 15.59 4.51 -5.36
N ASN A 119 16.85 4.32 -5.76
CA ASN A 119 17.23 3.36 -6.80
C ASN A 119 17.03 1.89 -6.40
N SER A 120 16.93 1.60 -5.11
CA SER A 120 16.58 0.25 -4.62
C SER A 120 15.09 -0.04 -4.60
N LEU A 121 14.23 0.96 -4.85
CA LEU A 121 12.79 0.76 -4.86
C LEU A 121 12.29 0.30 -6.23
N ASP A 122 11.27 -0.55 -6.24
CA ASP A 122 10.67 -1.06 -7.48
C ASP A 122 9.52 -0.19 -8.03
N PHE A 123 9.57 1.13 -7.80
CA PHE A 123 8.58 2.03 -8.37
C PHE A 123 8.89 2.31 -9.84
N ARG A 124 8.01 1.84 -10.74
CA ARG A 124 8.14 2.05 -12.19
C ARG A 124 8.29 3.53 -12.60
N ILE A 125 7.71 4.46 -11.82
CA ILE A 125 7.82 5.90 -12.08
C ILE A 125 9.27 6.39 -12.10
N LEU A 126 10.17 5.76 -11.33
CA LEU A 126 11.58 6.15 -11.23
C LEU A 126 12.29 6.17 -12.59
N ARG A 127 11.84 5.35 -13.55
CA ARG A 127 12.37 5.33 -14.92
C ARG A 127 12.09 6.63 -15.70
N TYR A 128 11.13 7.42 -15.23
CA TYR A 128 10.67 8.65 -15.86
C TYR A 128 10.95 9.91 -15.02
N LEU A 129 11.53 9.76 -13.83
CA LEU A 129 11.88 10.88 -12.96
C LEU A 129 13.34 11.29 -13.23
N PRO A 130 13.62 12.42 -13.91
CA PRO A 130 14.98 12.91 -14.08
C PRO A 130 15.57 13.39 -12.75
N TYR A 131 16.89 13.46 -12.66
CA TYR A 131 17.60 14.11 -11.54
C TYR A 131 17.62 15.63 -11.75
N GLY A 132 17.75 16.39 -10.66
CA GLY A 132 17.67 17.85 -10.67
C GLY A 132 16.29 18.36 -11.07
N SER A 133 15.25 17.57 -10.81
CA SER A 133 13.89 17.87 -11.24
C SER A 133 12.91 17.75 -10.11
N TYR A 134 12.07 18.77 -9.99
CA TYR A 134 10.94 18.82 -9.08
C TYR A 134 10.01 17.60 -9.20
N ALA A 135 9.88 17.05 -10.41
CA ALA A 135 9.05 15.87 -10.66
C ALA A 135 9.42 14.67 -9.79
N ARG A 136 10.66 14.59 -9.29
CA ARG A 136 11.11 13.53 -8.38
C ARG A 136 10.30 13.48 -7.08
N LYS A 137 9.66 14.59 -6.70
CA LYS A 137 8.71 14.68 -5.59
C LYS A 137 7.54 13.69 -5.69
N ASN A 138 7.16 13.30 -6.92
CA ASN A 138 6.12 12.30 -7.16
C ASN A 138 6.38 10.96 -6.48
N LEU A 139 7.65 10.59 -6.29
CA LEU A 139 8.00 9.40 -5.51
C LEU A 139 7.56 9.54 -4.04
N GLY A 140 7.70 10.73 -3.47
CA GLY A 140 7.28 11.03 -2.11
C GLY A 140 5.78 10.87 -1.90
N TYR A 141 4.94 11.24 -2.88
CA TYR A 141 3.50 10.98 -2.81
C TYR A 141 3.19 9.49 -2.75
N LEU A 142 3.78 8.69 -3.64
CA LEU A 142 3.53 7.25 -3.67
C LEU A 142 3.94 6.58 -2.36
N LEU A 143 5.08 6.98 -1.79
CA LEU A 143 5.54 6.47 -0.50
C LEU A 143 4.64 6.92 0.65
N ALA A 144 4.24 8.19 0.71
CA ALA A 144 3.31 8.68 1.72
C ALA A 144 1.98 7.91 1.68
N ILE A 145 1.42 7.70 0.48
CA ILE A 145 0.20 6.89 0.27
C ILE A 145 0.40 5.46 0.78
N GLN A 146 1.49 4.80 0.38
CA GLN A 146 1.80 3.44 0.85
C GLN A 146 1.94 3.37 2.39
N CYS A 147 2.34 4.49 3.02
CA CYS A 147 2.48 4.62 4.47
C CYS A 147 1.24 5.11 5.20
N GLY A 148 0.10 5.20 4.51
CA GLY A 148 -1.22 5.44 5.11
C GLY A 148 -1.70 6.89 5.01
N ALA A 149 -1.05 7.73 4.19
CA ALA A 149 -1.48 9.11 4.01
C ALA A 149 -2.94 9.18 3.52
N GLN A 150 -3.73 10.00 4.22
CA GLN A 150 -5.05 10.46 3.81
C GLN A 150 -4.99 11.92 3.37
N ILE A 151 -4.07 12.69 3.95
CA ILE A 151 -3.82 14.09 3.62
C ILE A 151 -2.33 14.25 3.31
N ILE A 152 -2.05 14.86 2.17
CA ILE A 152 -0.70 15.20 1.74
C ILE A 152 -0.63 16.71 1.56
N PHE A 153 0.32 17.34 2.24
CA PHE A 153 0.74 18.71 1.98
C PHE A 153 2.05 18.68 1.20
N GLU A 154 2.12 19.45 0.13
CA GLU A 154 3.31 19.60 -0.68
C GLU A 154 3.94 20.96 -0.43
N SER A 155 5.25 21.01 -0.25
CA SER A 155 5.98 22.28 -0.15
C SER A 155 7.45 22.12 -0.50
N ASP A 156 8.15 23.25 -0.56
CA ASP A 156 9.58 23.35 -0.84
C ASP A 156 10.37 23.64 0.42
N ASP A 157 11.68 23.37 0.38
CA ASP A 157 12.57 23.66 1.48
C ASP A 157 13.21 25.06 1.36
N ASP A 158 13.26 25.67 0.19
CA ASP A 158 13.98 26.91 -0.08
C ASP A 158 13.11 28.18 -0.10
N ASN A 159 11.80 28.03 -0.22
CA ASN A 159 10.86 29.16 -0.17
C ASN A 159 10.29 29.36 1.24
N LEU A 160 10.61 30.50 1.85
CA LEU A 160 9.94 30.98 3.06
C LEU A 160 8.85 31.96 2.65
N LEU A 161 7.60 31.53 2.71
CA LEU A 161 6.45 32.44 2.76
C LEU A 161 6.20 32.89 4.21
#